data_AF-A0A363TP88-F1
#
_entry.id   AF-A0A363TP88-F1
#
_cell.length_a   1.000
_cell.length_b   1.000
_cell.length_c   1.000
_cell.angle_alpha   90.00
_cell.angle_beta   90.00
_cell.angle_gamma   90.00
#
_symmetry.space_group_name_H-M   'P 1'
#
loop_
_entity.id
_entity.type
_entity.pdbx_description
1 polymer ?
#
loop_
_entity_poly.entity_id
_entity_poly.type
_entity_poly.pdbx_seq_one_letter_code
_entity_poly.pdbx_strand_id
1 'polypeptide(L)'
;MPPLHRNRRQGAGEAGGVKLPLSLAFLAAASAAAAAEGAAGHGEGIPWGDIFKQAVNFAILVGALVYFLKKPISSFLKDRSEQLRKSIGDAARAREEAAAKLAAVESRMARLGDEIAEMNRKMEAEAGDEARRIRDAAQAEIDRVRTQAQFAADQEVKKARMELRKEAADLATRAAEEIVKQAITPEDQERLARENIEKIRGIAQ
;
A
#
# COMPACT_ATOMS: atom_id res chain seq x y z
N MET A 1 1.65 10.52 -20.55
CA MET A 1 2.42 11.76 -20.80
C MET A 1 2.61 12.46 -19.46
N PRO A 2 3.84 12.85 -19.07
CA PRO A 2 4.55 14.01 -19.65
C PRO A 2 6.07 13.79 -19.91
N PRO A 3 6.78 14.75 -20.55
CA PRO A 3 8.12 14.58 -21.12
C PRO A 3 9.24 15.22 -20.27
N LEU A 4 10.49 14.79 -20.48
CA LEU A 4 11.67 15.52 -20.02
C LEU A 4 12.70 15.65 -21.13
N HIS A 5 12.78 16.89 -21.62
CA HIS A 5 13.87 17.42 -22.42
C HIS A 5 15.11 17.53 -21.51
N ARG A 6 16.25 16.99 -21.96
CA ARG A 6 17.55 17.53 -21.57
C ARG A 6 18.48 17.51 -22.77
N ASN A 7 18.44 18.64 -23.46
CA ASN A 7 19.49 19.12 -24.33
C ASN A 7 20.70 19.52 -23.46
N ARG A 8 21.86 18.92 -23.72
CA ARG A 8 23.16 19.52 -23.38
C ARG A 8 24.09 19.29 -24.57
N ARG A 9 24.16 20.31 -25.43
CA ARG A 9 25.27 20.53 -26.35
C ARG A 9 26.58 20.75 -25.59
N GLN A 10 27.67 20.61 -26.35
CA GLN A 10 29.10 20.86 -26.07
C GLN A 10 29.86 19.56 -25.75
N GLY A 11 30.87 19.17 -26.52
CA GLY A 11 31.50 19.80 -27.67
C GLY A 11 32.87 19.19 -27.95
N ALA A 12 33.53 19.74 -28.95
CA ALA A 12 34.92 19.56 -29.35
C ALA A 12 35.27 18.20 -30.00
N GLY A 13 35.79 18.32 -31.21
CA GLY A 13 36.18 17.18 -32.02
C GLY A 13 37.43 16.51 -31.51
N GLU A 14 37.56 15.25 -31.89
CA GLU A 14 38.83 14.74 -32.33
C GLU A 14 38.62 14.17 -33.72
N ALA A 15 39.49 14.58 -34.63
CA ALA A 15 39.57 14.09 -35.98
C ALA A 15 39.44 12.56 -35.96
N GLY A 16 38.46 12.05 -36.70
CA GLY A 16 38.37 10.65 -37.06
C GLY A 16 39.61 10.28 -37.87
N GLY A 17 40.72 10.02 -37.18
CA GLY A 17 41.82 9.26 -37.72
C GLY A 17 41.26 7.89 -38.01
N VAL A 18 40.87 7.68 -39.27
CA VAL A 18 40.45 6.39 -39.79
C VAL A 18 41.57 5.41 -39.44
N LYS A 19 41.37 4.63 -38.36
CA LYS A 19 42.24 3.51 -38.02
C LYS A 19 41.98 2.46 -39.10
N LEU A 20 42.63 2.64 -40.24
CA LEU A 20 42.65 1.69 -41.33
C LEU A 20 42.93 0.33 -40.70
N PRO A 21 42.01 -0.65 -40.80
CA PRO A 21 42.23 -1.95 -40.20
C PRO A 21 43.53 -2.50 -40.80
N LEU A 22 44.38 -3.08 -39.97
CA LEU A 22 45.71 -3.57 -40.37
C LEU A 22 45.65 -4.51 -41.60
N SER A 23 44.49 -5.15 -41.82
CA SER A 23 44.14 -5.90 -43.03
C SER A 23 44.20 -5.08 -44.33
N LEU A 24 43.80 -3.81 -44.32
CA LEU A 24 43.86 -2.92 -45.48
C LEU A 24 45.31 -2.49 -45.80
N ALA A 25 46.13 -2.27 -44.78
CA ALA A 25 47.56 -1.98 -44.96
C ALA A 25 48.33 -3.21 -45.48
N PHE A 26 47.94 -4.41 -45.03
CA PHE A 26 48.53 -5.67 -45.49
C PHE A 26 48.16 -5.97 -46.96
N LEU A 27 46.92 -5.70 -47.36
CA LEU A 27 46.46 -5.85 -48.74
C LEU A 27 47.18 -4.89 -49.70
N ALA A 28 47.40 -3.64 -49.27
CA ALA A 28 48.14 -2.64 -50.05
C ALA A 28 49.62 -3.01 -50.23
N ALA A 29 50.26 -3.55 -49.20
CA ALA A 29 51.64 -4.05 -49.29
C ALA A 29 51.77 -5.27 -50.20
N ALA A 30 50.80 -6.19 -50.18
CA ALA A 30 50.77 -7.35 -51.08
C ALA A 30 50.61 -6.92 -52.55
N SER A 31 49.78 -5.91 -52.83
CA SER A 31 49.65 -5.36 -54.20
C SER A 31 50.91 -4.66 -54.70
N ALA A 32 51.67 -4.00 -53.81
CA ALA A 32 52.94 -3.35 -54.17
C ALA A 32 54.05 -4.38 -54.46
N ALA A 33 54.09 -5.48 -53.72
CA ALA A 33 55.03 -6.57 -53.96
C ALA A 33 54.73 -7.33 -55.28
N ALA A 34 53.46 -7.55 -55.60
CA ALA A 34 53.04 -8.16 -56.86
C ALA A 34 53.30 -7.25 -58.08
N ALA A 35 53.23 -5.93 -57.90
CA ALA A 35 53.57 -4.95 -58.95
C ALA A 35 55.08 -4.75 -59.15
N ALA A 36 55.91 -5.17 -58.19
CA ALA A 36 57.37 -5.07 -58.27
C ALA A 36 58.04 -6.26 -59.00
N GLU A 37 57.30 -7.34 -59.30
CA GLU A 37 57.78 -8.44 -60.15
C GLU A 37 57.56 -8.10 -61.64
N GLY A 38 58.33 -7.13 -62.11
CA GLY A 38 58.43 -6.78 -63.52
C GLY A 38 59.86 -6.94 -64.03
N ALA A 39 60.06 -7.97 -64.86
CA ALA A 39 61.16 -8.20 -65.81
C ALA A 39 62.55 -8.61 -65.28
N ALA A 40 62.90 -9.89 -65.49
CA ALA A 40 64.26 -10.31 -65.83
C ALA A 40 64.27 -11.59 -66.70
N GLY A 41 64.67 -11.41 -67.97
CA GLY A 41 65.54 -12.31 -68.74
C GLY A 41 65.11 -13.76 -69.04
N HIS A 42 64.84 -14.03 -70.32
CA HIS A 42 64.80 -15.37 -70.90
C HIS A 42 66.14 -16.14 -70.74
N GLY A 43 66.06 -17.38 -70.27
CA GLY A 43 67.09 -18.41 -70.38
C GLY A 43 66.53 -19.79 -70.01
N GLU A 44 66.65 -20.78 -70.90
CA GLU A 44 66.22 -22.16 -70.68
C GLU A 44 66.95 -22.80 -69.48
N GLY A 45 66.24 -22.92 -68.36
CA GLY A 45 66.69 -23.61 -67.14
C GLY A 45 65.78 -23.27 -65.98
N ILE A 46 65.63 -24.16 -65.00
CA ILE A 46 64.85 -23.87 -63.78
C ILE A 46 65.49 -22.66 -63.09
N PRO A 47 64.78 -21.53 -62.91
CA PRO A 47 65.35 -20.30 -62.35
C PRO A 47 65.39 -20.40 -60.83
N TRP A 48 66.27 -21.27 -60.30
CA TRP A 48 66.47 -21.49 -58.87
C TRP A 48 66.74 -20.18 -58.09
N GLY A 49 67.32 -19.16 -58.75
CA GLY A 49 67.56 -17.84 -58.16
C GLY A 49 66.29 -17.01 -57.95
N ASP A 50 65.31 -17.07 -58.85
CA ASP A 50 64.07 -16.31 -58.70
C ASP A 50 63.11 -17.00 -57.73
N ILE A 51 63.09 -18.34 -57.73
CA ILE A 51 62.42 -19.14 -56.71
C ILE A 51 62.97 -18.80 -55.31
N PHE A 52 64.28 -18.64 -55.16
CA PHE A 52 64.90 -18.26 -53.89
C PHE A 52 64.48 -16.86 -53.43
N LYS A 53 64.48 -15.85 -54.32
CA LYS A 53 64.02 -14.49 -54.00
C LYS A 53 62.55 -14.47 -53.60
N GLN A 54 61.70 -15.19 -54.34
CA GLN A 54 60.27 -15.29 -54.04
C GLN A 54 60.02 -16.02 -52.72
N ALA A 55 60.79 -17.08 -52.41
CA ALA A 55 60.74 -17.77 -51.13
C ALA A 55 61.17 -16.88 -49.95
N VAL A 56 62.22 -16.06 -50.12
CA VAL A 56 62.64 -15.09 -49.10
C VAL A 56 61.58 -14.01 -48.90
N ASN A 57 60.99 -13.47 -49.99
CA ASN A 57 59.91 -12.49 -49.91
C ASN A 57 58.67 -13.06 -49.19
N PHE A 58 58.27 -14.28 -49.53
CA PHE A 58 57.18 -15.00 -48.85
C PHE A 58 57.49 -15.25 -47.37
N ALA A 59 58.73 -15.64 -47.03
CA ALA A 59 59.14 -15.84 -45.65
C ALA A 59 59.09 -14.53 -44.84
N ILE A 60 59.50 -13.40 -45.42
CA ILE A 60 59.39 -12.07 -44.79
C ILE A 60 57.91 -11.70 -44.57
N LEU A 61 57.05 -11.94 -45.57
CA LEU A 61 55.60 -11.69 -45.47
C LEU A 61 54.95 -12.53 -44.37
N VAL A 62 55.25 -13.83 -44.32
CA VAL A 62 54.75 -14.74 -43.28
C VAL A 62 55.29 -14.34 -41.90
N GLY A 63 56.57 -13.98 -41.80
CA GLY A 63 57.18 -13.49 -40.56
C GLY A 63 56.48 -12.22 -40.03
N ALA A 64 56.25 -11.24 -40.91
CA ALA A 64 55.51 -10.03 -40.57
C ALA A 64 54.06 -10.34 -40.18
N LEU A 65 53.38 -11.21 -40.91
CA LEU A 65 52.00 -11.62 -40.62
C LEU A 65 51.89 -12.29 -39.25
N VAL A 66 52.75 -13.26 -38.95
CA VAL A 66 52.76 -13.95 -37.65
C VAL A 66 53.08 -12.98 -36.52
N TYR A 67 54.05 -12.08 -36.71
CA TYR A 67 54.40 -11.07 -35.71
C TYR A 67 53.23 -10.13 -35.39
N PHE A 68 52.53 -9.64 -36.42
CA PHE A 68 51.41 -8.71 -36.26
C PHE A 68 50.10 -9.39 -35.82
N LEU A 69 49.80 -10.63 -36.25
CA LEU A 69 48.55 -11.32 -35.92
C LEU A 69 48.58 -12.11 -34.60
N LYS A 70 49.77 -12.46 -34.09
CA LYS A 70 49.89 -13.21 -32.82
C LYS A 70 49.18 -12.49 -31.66
N LYS A 71 49.28 -11.16 -31.60
CA LYS A 71 48.68 -10.34 -30.54
C LYS A 71 47.14 -10.23 -30.65
N PRO A 72 46.54 -9.83 -31.79
CA PRO A 72 45.08 -9.74 -31.93
C PRO A 72 44.37 -11.09 -31.83
N ILE A 73 44.94 -12.17 -32.40
CA ILE A 73 44.33 -13.52 -32.30
C ILE A 73 44.34 -14.01 -30.86
N SER A 74 45.46 -13.85 -30.14
CA SER A 74 45.51 -14.24 -28.73
C SER A 74 44.59 -13.40 -27.86
N SER A 75 44.44 -12.10 -28.13
CA SER A 75 43.49 -11.23 -27.43
C SER A 75 42.05 -11.71 -27.65
N PHE A 76 41.65 -11.92 -28.91
CA PHE A 76 40.29 -12.34 -29.25
C PHE A 76 39.89 -13.66 -28.59
N LEU A 77 40.79 -14.65 -28.56
CA LEU A 77 40.53 -15.93 -27.90
C LEU A 77 40.47 -15.80 -26.37
N LYS A 78 41.28 -14.93 -25.78
CA LYS A 78 41.21 -14.62 -24.34
C LYS A 78 39.92 -13.91 -23.98
N ASP A 79 39.55 -12.88 -24.74
CA ASP A 79 38.31 -12.11 -24.56
C ASP A 79 37.08 -13.03 -24.69
N ARG A 80 37.07 -13.95 -25.66
CA ARG A 80 35.99 -14.94 -25.78
C ARG A 80 35.94 -15.93 -24.62
N SER A 81 37.10 -16.42 -24.17
CA SER A 81 37.17 -17.33 -23.03
C SER A 81 36.70 -16.65 -21.74
N GLU A 82 37.09 -15.40 -21.53
CA GLU A 82 36.68 -14.59 -20.38
C GLU A 82 35.18 -14.27 -20.43
N GLN A 83 34.65 -13.89 -21.59
CA GLN A 83 33.23 -13.65 -21.76
C GLN A 83 32.39 -14.90 -21.51
N LEU A 84 32.86 -16.08 -21.94
CA LEU A 84 32.17 -17.35 -21.69
C LEU A 84 32.21 -17.73 -20.20
N ARG A 85 33.37 -17.57 -19.55
CA ARG A 85 33.49 -17.79 -18.09
C ARG A 85 32.57 -16.84 -17.33
N LYS A 86 32.53 -15.57 -17.73
CA LYS A 86 31.65 -14.57 -17.14
C LYS A 86 30.19 -14.93 -17.34
N SER A 87 29.76 -15.32 -18.55
CA SER A 87 28.36 -15.69 -18.80
C SER A 87 27.93 -16.93 -18.02
N ILE A 88 28.81 -17.91 -17.86
CA ILE A 88 28.53 -19.10 -17.03
C ILE A 88 28.44 -18.72 -15.56
N GLY A 89 29.36 -17.89 -15.06
CA GLY A 89 29.31 -17.39 -13.68
C GLY A 89 28.08 -16.53 -13.40
N ASP A 90 27.70 -15.66 -14.32
CA ASP A 90 26.50 -14.83 -14.24
C ASP A 90 25.23 -15.70 -14.24
N ALA A 91 25.17 -16.72 -15.10
CA ALA A 91 24.04 -17.65 -15.12
C ALA A 91 23.94 -18.49 -13.84
N ALA A 92 25.07 -18.94 -13.28
CA ALA A 92 25.10 -19.66 -12.01
C ALA A 92 24.61 -18.78 -10.85
N ARG A 93 25.12 -17.53 -10.75
CA ARG A 93 24.67 -16.56 -9.75
C ARG A 93 23.18 -16.23 -9.89
N ALA A 94 22.70 -16.00 -11.11
CA ALA A 94 21.30 -15.73 -11.36
C ALA A 94 20.40 -16.91 -10.94
N ARG A 95 20.84 -18.16 -11.15
CA ARG A 95 20.12 -19.35 -10.67
C ARG A 95 20.10 -19.44 -9.16
N GLU A 96 21.23 -19.19 -8.50
CA GLU A 96 21.33 -19.21 -7.03
C GLU A 96 20.44 -18.13 -6.40
N GLU A 97 20.48 -16.91 -6.92
CA GLU A 97 19.62 -15.81 -6.47
C GLU A 97 18.13 -16.12 -6.71
N ALA A 98 17.78 -16.73 -7.84
CA ALA A 98 16.41 -17.13 -8.12
C ALA A 98 15.93 -18.23 -7.16
N ALA A 99 16.77 -19.23 -6.87
CA ALA A 99 16.47 -20.28 -5.91
C ALA A 99 16.31 -19.73 -4.49
N ALA A 100 17.18 -18.81 -4.07
CA ALA A 100 17.09 -18.15 -2.77
C ALA A 100 15.80 -17.30 -2.65
N LYS A 101 15.43 -16.57 -3.71
CA LYS A 101 14.17 -15.82 -3.76
C LYS A 101 12.95 -16.74 -3.70
N LEU A 102 12.97 -17.86 -4.41
CA LEU A 102 11.89 -18.85 -4.38
C LEU A 102 11.71 -19.42 -2.97
N ALA A 103 12.79 -19.88 -2.34
CA ALA A 103 12.76 -20.40 -0.97
C ALA A 103 12.26 -19.35 0.04
N ALA A 104 12.65 -18.08 -0.13
CA ALA A 104 12.16 -16.99 0.71
C ALA A 104 10.65 -16.74 0.51
N VAL A 105 10.15 -16.81 -0.73
CA VAL A 105 8.72 -16.66 -1.02
C VAL A 105 7.93 -17.85 -0.48
N GLU A 106 8.40 -19.08 -0.68
CA GLU A 106 7.76 -20.29 -0.13
C GLU A 106 7.70 -20.25 1.40
N SER A 107 8.79 -19.84 2.06
CA SER A 107 8.79 -19.67 3.52
C SER A 107 7.82 -18.58 3.98
N ARG A 108 7.70 -17.46 3.25
CA ARG A 108 6.71 -16.42 3.56
C ARG A 108 5.29 -16.93 3.36
N MET A 109 5.01 -17.67 2.28
CA MET A 109 3.70 -18.23 2.01
C MET A 109 3.28 -19.25 3.08
N ALA A 110 4.21 -20.08 3.55
CA ALA A 110 3.95 -20.99 4.66
C ALA A 110 3.57 -20.24 5.94
N ARG A 111 4.32 -19.18 6.30
CA ARG A 111 4.02 -18.36 7.49
C ARG A 111 2.70 -17.59 7.38
N LEU A 112 2.37 -17.11 6.18
CA LEU A 112 1.09 -16.42 5.94
C LEU A 112 -0.11 -17.32 6.25
N GLY A 113 -0.02 -18.63 5.97
CA GLY A 113 -1.08 -19.58 6.35
C GLY A 113 -1.33 -19.61 7.86
N ASP A 114 -0.25 -19.70 8.65
CA ASP A 114 -0.32 -19.71 10.11
C ASP A 114 -0.80 -18.36 10.67
N GLU A 115 -0.30 -17.24 10.12
CA GLU A 115 -0.73 -15.88 10.50
C GLU A 115 -2.21 -15.65 10.23
N ILE A 116 -2.73 -16.10 9.08
CA ILE A 116 -4.16 -16.01 8.76
C ILE A 116 -4.99 -16.86 9.72
N ALA A 117 -4.53 -18.09 10.03
CA ALA A 117 -5.22 -18.95 10.98
C ALA A 117 -5.24 -18.34 12.39
N GLU A 118 -4.14 -17.72 12.83
CA GLU A 118 -4.08 -17.02 14.11
C GLU A 118 -4.97 -15.78 14.12
N MET A 119 -4.96 -14.99 13.04
CA MET A 119 -5.83 -13.83 12.88
C MET A 119 -7.31 -14.21 12.96
N ASN A 120 -7.72 -15.26 12.25
CA ASN A 120 -9.11 -15.75 12.30
C ASN A 120 -9.50 -16.20 13.71
N ARG A 121 -8.63 -16.94 14.41
CA ARG A 121 -8.90 -17.35 15.81
C ARG A 121 -9.05 -16.14 16.74
N LYS A 122 -8.20 -15.12 16.59
CA LYS A 122 -8.32 -13.87 17.37
C LYS A 122 -9.62 -13.15 17.06
N MET A 123 -9.96 -13.01 15.78
CA MET A 123 -11.21 -12.37 15.35
C MET A 123 -12.45 -13.08 15.90
N GLU A 124 -12.49 -14.42 15.88
CA GLU A 124 -13.59 -15.19 16.45
C GLU A 124 -13.71 -15.02 17.96
N ALA A 125 -12.58 -15.03 18.68
CA ALA A 125 -12.56 -14.82 20.12
C ALA A 125 -13.03 -13.41 20.49
N GLU A 126 -12.49 -12.38 19.82
CA GLU A 126 -12.86 -10.98 20.02
C GLU A 126 -14.33 -10.73 19.67
N ALA A 127 -14.82 -11.30 18.57
CA ALA A 127 -16.24 -11.21 18.19
C ALA A 127 -17.14 -11.87 19.23
N GLY A 128 -16.73 -13.03 19.77
CA GLY A 128 -17.45 -13.71 20.84
C GLY A 128 -17.51 -12.90 22.13
N ASP A 129 -16.39 -12.29 22.54
CA ASP A 129 -16.32 -11.42 23.72
C ASP A 129 -17.14 -10.15 23.54
N GLU A 130 -17.04 -9.50 22.39
CA GLU A 130 -17.79 -8.27 22.11
C GLU A 130 -19.29 -8.56 22.03
N ALA A 131 -19.69 -9.67 21.41
CA ALA A 131 -21.10 -10.09 21.40
C ALA A 131 -21.64 -10.35 22.83
N ARG A 132 -20.81 -10.89 23.74
CA ARG A 132 -21.19 -11.03 25.16
C ARG A 132 -21.36 -9.66 25.82
N ARG A 133 -20.38 -8.76 25.67
CA ARG A 133 -20.45 -7.41 26.25
C ARG A 133 -21.66 -6.62 25.76
N ILE A 134 -21.97 -6.68 24.47
CA ILE A 134 -23.14 -6.01 23.89
C ILE A 134 -24.43 -6.56 24.50
N ARG A 135 -24.55 -7.89 24.65
CA ARG A 135 -25.74 -8.49 25.29
C ARG A 135 -25.88 -8.08 26.75
N ASP A 136 -24.79 -8.11 27.50
CA ASP A 136 -24.81 -7.75 28.92
C ASP A 136 -25.15 -6.26 29.11
N ALA A 137 -24.57 -5.38 28.28
CA ALA A 137 -24.89 -3.96 28.27
C ALA A 137 -26.34 -3.70 27.87
N ALA A 138 -26.85 -4.40 26.86
CA ALA A 138 -28.25 -4.29 26.44
C ALA A 138 -29.20 -4.76 27.54
N GLN A 139 -28.89 -5.85 28.24
CA GLN A 139 -29.71 -6.34 29.34
C GLN A 139 -29.72 -5.35 30.51
N ALA A 140 -28.57 -4.80 30.88
CA ALA A 140 -28.47 -3.78 31.92
C ALA A 140 -29.27 -2.52 31.56
N GLU A 141 -29.25 -2.10 30.28
CA GLU A 141 -30.02 -0.96 29.81
C GLU A 141 -31.53 -1.24 29.79
N ILE A 142 -31.95 -2.45 29.38
CA ILE A 142 -33.35 -2.88 29.46
C ILE A 142 -33.85 -2.81 30.90
N ASP A 143 -33.08 -3.32 31.85
CA ASP A 143 -33.47 -3.30 33.27
C ASP A 143 -33.55 -1.86 33.80
N ARG A 144 -32.59 -1.01 33.43
CA ARG A 144 -32.58 0.41 33.78
C ARG A 144 -33.82 1.14 33.22
N VAL A 145 -34.13 0.94 31.94
CA VAL A 145 -35.31 1.52 31.28
C VAL A 145 -36.59 1.03 31.95
N ARG A 146 -36.67 -0.26 32.29
CA ARG A 146 -37.83 -0.84 32.97
C ARG A 146 -38.05 -0.21 34.34
N THR A 147 -37.00 -0.05 35.15
CA THR A 147 -37.10 0.62 36.45
C THR A 147 -37.53 2.08 36.31
N GLN A 148 -36.98 2.81 35.34
CA GLN A 148 -37.37 4.20 35.08
C GLN A 148 -38.83 4.30 34.63
N ALA A 149 -39.28 3.41 33.75
CA ALA A 149 -40.66 3.37 33.27
C ALA A 149 -41.64 3.07 34.41
N GLN A 150 -41.31 2.12 35.29
CA GLN A 150 -42.10 1.82 36.48
C GLN A 150 -42.19 3.02 37.43
N PHE A 151 -41.05 3.67 37.72
CA PHE A 151 -41.03 4.86 38.55
C PHE A 151 -41.86 6.00 37.95
N ALA A 152 -41.71 6.26 36.65
CA ALA A 152 -42.49 7.28 35.95
C ALA A 152 -44.00 6.97 35.98
N ALA A 153 -44.38 5.71 35.74
CA ALA A 153 -45.77 5.28 35.82
C ALA A 153 -46.36 5.48 37.22
N ASP A 154 -45.62 5.12 38.28
CA ASP A 154 -46.05 5.32 39.66
C ASP A 154 -46.23 6.81 40.01
N GLN A 155 -45.35 7.67 39.52
CA GLN A 155 -45.48 9.12 39.71
C GLN A 155 -46.71 9.68 38.97
N GLU A 156 -46.95 9.24 37.73
CA GLU A 156 -48.11 9.68 36.96
C GLU A 156 -49.42 9.20 37.60
N VAL A 157 -49.48 7.97 38.09
CA VAL A 157 -50.63 7.46 38.83
C VAL A 157 -50.88 8.27 40.11
N LYS A 158 -49.82 8.62 40.86
CA LYS A 158 -49.95 9.47 42.05
C LYS A 158 -50.48 10.85 41.69
N LYS A 159 -49.95 11.46 40.64
CA LYS A 159 -50.39 12.77 40.13
C LYS A 159 -51.86 12.74 39.70
N ALA A 160 -52.25 11.78 38.87
CA ALA A 160 -53.63 11.61 38.44
C ALA A 160 -54.59 11.41 39.62
N ARG A 161 -54.20 10.63 40.64
CA ARG A 161 -54.99 10.48 41.87
C ARG A 161 -55.15 11.79 42.64
N MET A 162 -54.11 12.62 42.71
CA MET A 162 -54.20 13.94 43.37
C MET A 162 -55.13 14.88 42.59
N GLU A 163 -55.03 14.91 41.28
CA GLU A 163 -55.90 15.71 40.40
C GLU A 163 -57.36 15.27 40.54
N LEU A 164 -57.66 13.96 40.47
CA LEU A 164 -59.02 13.44 40.67
C LEU A 164 -59.59 13.77 42.05
N ARG A 165 -58.77 13.71 43.10
CA ARG A 165 -59.20 14.09 44.47
C ARG A 165 -59.55 15.57 44.55
N LYS A 166 -58.76 16.43 43.91
CA LYS A 166 -59.01 17.86 43.85
C LYS A 166 -60.32 18.15 43.10
N GLU A 167 -60.51 17.55 41.92
CA GLU A 167 -61.74 17.72 41.15
C GLU A 167 -62.98 17.21 41.90
N ALA A 168 -62.87 16.07 42.59
CA ALA A 168 -63.95 15.54 43.41
C ALA A 168 -64.29 16.47 44.58
N ALA A 169 -63.29 17.03 45.26
CA ALA A 169 -63.50 18.01 46.33
C ALA A 169 -64.17 19.29 45.82
N ASP A 170 -63.75 19.80 44.66
CA ASP A 170 -64.34 20.97 44.01
C ASP A 170 -65.79 20.70 43.58
N LEU A 171 -66.09 19.49 43.07
CA LEU A 171 -67.45 19.10 42.69
C LEU A 171 -68.36 18.94 43.93
N ALA A 172 -67.86 18.29 44.98
CA ALA A 172 -68.59 18.12 46.24
C ALA A 172 -68.89 19.46 46.92
N THR A 173 -67.92 20.38 46.92
CA THR A 173 -68.11 21.73 47.48
C THR A 173 -69.16 22.50 46.70
N ARG A 174 -69.14 22.45 45.35
CA ARG A 174 -70.17 23.08 44.51
C ARG A 174 -71.56 22.48 44.72
N ALA A 175 -71.65 21.15 44.83
CA ALA A 175 -72.92 20.48 45.11
C ALA A 175 -73.46 20.86 46.50
N ALA A 176 -72.60 20.91 47.52
CA ALA A 176 -72.98 21.34 48.86
C ALA A 176 -73.42 22.81 48.89
N GLU A 177 -72.72 23.69 48.18
CA GLU A 177 -73.09 25.11 48.04
C GLU A 177 -74.49 25.25 47.43
N GLU A 178 -74.79 24.50 46.37
CA GLU A 178 -76.10 24.51 45.72
C GLU A 178 -77.21 24.00 46.64
N ILE A 179 -76.96 22.90 47.38
CA ILE A 179 -77.91 22.38 48.38
C ILE A 179 -78.17 23.41 49.48
N VAL A 180 -77.13 24.04 50.02
CA VAL A 180 -77.26 25.05 51.09
C VAL A 180 -78.05 26.26 50.58
N LYS A 181 -77.78 26.74 49.36
CA LYS A 181 -78.54 27.84 48.74
C LYS A 181 -80.03 27.52 48.61
N GLN A 182 -80.38 26.27 48.30
CA GLN A 182 -81.77 25.83 48.14
C GLN A 182 -82.47 25.56 49.48
N ALA A 183 -81.74 25.17 50.53
CA ALA A 183 -82.31 24.75 51.81
C ALA A 183 -82.33 25.83 52.92
N ILE A 184 -81.58 26.93 52.78
CA ILE A 184 -81.43 27.94 53.83
C ILE A 184 -82.73 28.74 54.08
N THR A 185 -83.11 28.92 55.34
CA THR A 185 -84.27 29.73 55.75
C THR A 185 -83.86 31.09 56.35
N PRO A 186 -84.78 32.06 56.48
CA PRO A 186 -84.49 33.35 57.11
C PRO A 186 -83.99 33.24 58.56
N GLU A 187 -84.51 32.28 59.32
CA GLU A 187 -84.12 32.04 60.71
C GLU A 187 -82.67 31.55 60.81
N ASP A 188 -82.22 30.71 59.86
CA ASP A 188 -80.83 30.26 59.78
C ASP A 188 -79.87 31.40 59.43
N GLN A 189 -80.27 32.34 58.55
CA GLN A 189 -79.45 33.50 58.21
C GLN A 189 -79.22 34.41 59.43
N GLU A 190 -80.27 34.69 60.21
CA GLU A 190 -80.14 35.48 61.44
C GLU A 190 -79.28 34.78 62.49
N ARG A 191 -79.45 33.47 62.67
CA ARG A 191 -78.64 32.67 63.61
C ARG A 191 -77.16 32.71 63.22
N LEU A 192 -76.84 32.48 61.94
CA LEU A 192 -75.47 32.56 61.42
C LEU A 192 -74.86 33.96 61.57
N ALA A 193 -75.64 35.03 61.39
CA ALA A 193 -75.18 36.40 61.61
C ALA A 193 -74.82 36.65 63.08
N ARG A 194 -75.65 36.19 64.03
CA ARG A 194 -75.39 36.29 65.47
C ARG A 194 -74.13 35.50 65.88
N GLU A 195 -74.00 34.26 65.43
CA GLU A 195 -72.82 33.42 65.70
C GLU A 195 -71.51 34.03 65.16
N ASN A 196 -71.54 34.65 63.98
CA ASN A 196 -70.37 35.33 63.41
C ASN A 196 -69.94 36.56 64.24
N ILE A 197 -70.90 37.35 64.70
CA ILE A 197 -70.63 38.51 65.56
C ILE A 197 -70.01 38.07 66.90
N GLU A 198 -70.50 36.97 67.49
CA GLU A 198 -69.89 36.39 68.70
C GLU A 198 -68.47 35.85 68.46
N LYS A 199 -68.22 35.13 67.36
CA LYS A 199 -66.87 34.64 67.02
C LYS A 199 -65.87 35.78 66.84
N ILE A 200 -66.25 36.84 66.11
CA ILE A 200 -65.37 38.00 65.90
C ILE A 200 -65.09 38.71 67.23
N ARG A 201 -66.11 38.85 68.10
CA ARG A 201 -65.94 39.42 69.44
C ARG A 201 -65.01 38.58 70.31
N GLY A 202 -65.04 37.24 70.19
CA GLY A 202 -64.17 36.33 70.94
C GLY A 202 -62.72 36.25 70.44
N ILE A 203 -62.43 36.69 69.21
CA ILE A 203 -61.06 36.78 68.65
C ILE A 203 -60.44 38.17 68.97
N ALA A 204 -61.26 39.18 69.23
CA ALA A 204 -60.85 40.54 69.54
C ALA A 204 -60.65 40.82 71.05
N GLN A 205 -60.77 39.79 71.89
CA GLN A 205 -60.41 39.78 73.32
C GLN A 205 -59.16 38.94 73.52
#